data_AF-A0A5E4KG68-F1
#
_entry.id   AF-A0A5E4KG68-F1
#
_cell.length_a   1.000
_cell.length_b   1.000
_cell.length_c   1.000
_cell.angle_alpha   90.00
_cell.angle_beta   90.00
_cell.angle_gamma   90.00
#
_symmetry.space_group_name_H-M   'P 1'
#
loop_
_entity.id
_entity.type
_entity.pdbx_description
1 polymer ?
#
loop_
_entity_poly.entity_id
_entity_poly.type
_entity_poly.pdbx_seq_one_letter_code
_entity_poly.pdbx_strand_id
1 'polypeptide(L)' 'MDTTIRNIDPFVYKKLKTKAAQEGISIGEAVTNAISEWLGLEKKKKRSIIEIEPEHFGYQYRNLSEEIDEVIYK' A
#
# COMPACT_ATOMS: atom_id res chain seq x y z
N MET A 1 3.57 -12.70 5.60
CA MET A 1 3.01 -14.04 5.85
C MET A 1 3.51 -14.93 4.72
N ASP A 2 3.98 -16.14 5.03
CA ASP A 2 4.49 -17.05 3.99
C ASP A 2 3.31 -17.86 3.40
N THR A 3 3.24 -17.98 2.09
CA THR A 3 2.15 -18.70 1.40
C THR A 3 2.71 -19.47 0.23
N THR A 4 2.51 -20.79 0.23
CA THR A 4 2.98 -21.66 -0.85
C THR A 4 1.89 -21.83 -1.91
N ILE A 5 2.20 -21.46 -3.14
CA ILE A 5 1.35 -21.74 -4.32
C ILE A 5 1.92 -22.97 -5.03
N ARG A 6 1.08 -23.99 -5.25
CA ARG A 6 1.46 -25.26 -5.90
C ARG A 6 0.83 -25.35 -7.29
N ASN A 7 1.31 -26.31 -8.10
CA ASN A 7 0.79 -26.63 -9.43
C ASN A 7 0.84 -25.46 -10.44
N ILE A 8 1.89 -24.65 -10.37
CA ILE A 8 2.16 -23.63 -11.39
C ILE A 8 2.84 -24.32 -12.59
N ASP A 9 2.36 -24.01 -13.80
CA ASP A 9 3.00 -24.47 -15.02
C ASP A 9 4.49 -24.04 -15.06
N PRO A 10 5.44 -24.98 -15.31
CA PRO A 10 6.86 -24.67 -15.27
C PRO A 10 7.31 -23.60 -16.28
N PHE A 11 6.64 -23.54 -17.44
CA PHE A 11 6.95 -22.57 -18.48
C PHE A 11 6.46 -21.17 -18.08
N VAL A 12 5.27 -21.06 -17.50
CA VAL A 12 4.74 -19.82 -16.92
C VAL A 12 5.63 -19.33 -15.78
N TYR A 13 6.04 -20.22 -14.87
CA TYR A 13 6.95 -19.87 -13.78
C TYR A 13 8.29 -19.31 -14.29
N LYS A 14 8.85 -19.94 -15.33
CA LYS A 14 10.11 -19.48 -15.94
C LYS A 14 9.96 -18.07 -16.53
N LYS A 15 8.88 -17.81 -17.26
CA LYS A 15 8.60 -16.48 -17.83
C LYS A 15 8.42 -15.42 -16.74
N LEU A 16 7.67 -15.74 -15.68
CA LEU A 16 7.47 -14.86 -14.54
C LEU A 16 8.80 -14.52 -13.87
N LYS A 17 9.64 -15.53 -13.63
CA LYS A 17 10.98 -15.35 -13.03
C LYS A 17 11.86 -14.43 -13.87
N THR A 18 11.86 -14.60 -15.20
CA THR A 18 12.61 -13.72 -16.11
C THR A 18 12.10 -12.28 -16.03
N LYS A 19 10.78 -12.08 -16.06
CA LYS A 19 10.18 -10.74 -15.97
C LYS A 19 10.47 -10.06 -14.63
N ALA A 20 10.34 -10.79 -13.52
CA ALA A 20 10.66 -10.28 -12.18
C ALA A 20 12.13 -9.85 -12.07
N ALA A 21 13.05 -10.62 -12.66
CA ALA A 21 14.47 -10.26 -12.71
C ALA A 21 14.74 -9.00 -13.55
N GLN A 22 14.02 -8.81 -14.67
CA GLN A 22 14.11 -7.61 -15.50
C GLN A 22 13.59 -6.36 -14.79
N GLU A 23 12.53 -6.51 -13.99
CA GLU A 23 11.93 -5.41 -13.22
C GLU A 23 12.64 -5.15 -11.88
N GLY A 24 13.61 -5.98 -11.51
CA GLY A 24 14.36 -5.86 -10.25
C GLY A 24 13.51 -6.15 -9.00
N ILE A 25 12.42 -6.90 -9.15
CA ILE A 25 11.50 -7.25 -8.04
C ILE A 25 11.59 -8.73 -7.68
N SER A 26 11.15 -9.08 -6.47
CA SER A 26 11.08 -10.48 -6.04
C SER A 26 9.96 -11.24 -6.76
N ILE A 27 10.08 -12.57 -6.87
CA ILE A 27 9.02 -13.41 -7.45
C ILE A 27 7.71 -13.25 -6.66
N GLY A 28 7.78 -13.21 -5.33
CA GLY A 28 6.59 -13.03 -4.48
C GLY A 28 5.89 -11.69 -4.73
N GLU A 29 6.67 -10.63 -4.94
CA GLU A 29 6.14 -9.30 -5.29
C GLU A 29 5.50 -9.29 -6.69
N ALA A 30 6.14 -9.94 -7.67
CA ALA A 30 5.56 -10.10 -9.00
C ALA A 30 4.23 -10.87 -8.98
N VAL A 31 4.15 -11.96 -8.20
CA VAL A 31 2.90 -12.72 -8.00
C VAL A 31 1.83 -11.85 -7.33
N THR A 32 2.20 -11.12 -6.28
CA THR A 32 1.27 -10.25 -5.55
C THR A 32 0.72 -9.15 -6.46
N ASN A 33 1.58 -8.53 -7.26
CA ASN A 33 1.19 -7.52 -8.24
C ASN A 33 0.22 -8.08 -9.29
N ALA A 34 0.54 -9.23 -9.88
CA ALA A 34 -0.31 -9.87 -10.88
C ALA A 34 -1.69 -10.27 -10.32
N ILE A 35 -1.73 -10.81 -9.09
CA ILE A 35 -2.99 -11.16 -8.42
C ILE A 35 -3.80 -9.91 -8.09
N SER A 36 -3.15 -8.85 -7.61
CA SER A 36 -3.82 -7.58 -7.28
C SER A 36 -4.44 -6.95 -8.53
N GLU A 37 -3.71 -6.95 -9.63
CA GLU A 37 -4.19 -6.48 -10.93
C GLU A 37 -5.36 -7.33 -11.44
N TRP A 38 -5.25 -8.66 -11.35
CA TRP A 38 -6.30 -9.59 -11.76
C TRP A 38 -7.61 -9.40 -10.97
N LEU A 39 -7.50 -9.13 -9.67
CA LEU A 39 -8.65 -8.89 -8.79
C LEU A 39 -9.18 -7.45 -8.87
N GLY A 40 -8.56 -6.57 -9.67
CA GLY A 40 -8.92 -5.15 -9.73
C GLY A 40 -8.67 -4.40 -8.42
N LEU A 41 -7.76 -4.89 -7.58
CA LEU A 41 -7.40 -4.22 -6.33
C LEU A 41 -6.52 -3.02 -6.67
N GLU A 42 -6.98 -1.82 -6.32
CA GLU A 42 -6.13 -0.65 -6.39
C GLU A 42 -4.90 -0.87 -5.50
N LYS A 43 -3.71 -0.71 -6.09
CA LYS A 43 -2.49 -0.62 -5.29
C LYS A 43 -2.71 0.50 -4.28
N LYS A 44 -2.83 0.16 -3.00
CA LYS A 44 -2.78 1.16 -1.92
C LYS A 44 -1.48 1.93 -2.15
N LYS A 45 -1.58 3.15 -2.70
CA LYS A 45 -0.44 4.05 -2.79
C LYS A 45 0.10 4.13 -1.37
N LYS A 46 1.33 3.66 -1.17
CA LYS A 46 2.08 3.98 0.03
C LYS A 46 2.31 5.49 -0.05
N ARG A 47 1.34 6.27 0.40
CA ARG A 47 1.50 7.71 0.53
C ARG A 47 2.61 7.90 1.54
N SER A 48 3.67 8.55 1.12
CA SER A 48 4.67 8.99 2.08
C SER A 48 3.98 9.94 3.07
N ILE A 49 4.39 9.91 4.34
CA ILE A 49 3.90 10.91 5.32
C ILE A 49 4.20 12.33 4.81
N ILE A 50 5.27 12.48 4.02
CA ILE A 50 5.68 13.74 3.39
C ILE A 50 4.68 14.20 2.31
N GLU A 51 3.93 13.29 1.70
CA GLU A 51 2.92 13.59 0.67
C GLU A 51 1.53 13.90 1.25
N ILE A 52 1.40 13.93 2.58
CA ILE A 52 0.15 14.30 3.23
C ILE A 52 0.04 15.82 3.24
N GLU A 53 -0.86 16.36 2.43
CA GLU A 53 -1.23 17.77 2.50
C GLU A 53 -2.15 18.00 3.71
N PRO A 54 -1.85 18.98 4.60
CA PRO A 54 -2.73 19.30 5.71
C PRO A 54 -4.06 19.88 5.21
N GLU A 55 -5.15 19.30 5.67
CA GLU A 55 -6.49 19.78 5.38
C GLU A 55 -6.83 20.98 6.26
N HIS A 56 -7.36 22.04 5.66
CA HIS A 56 -7.81 23.22 6.40
C HIS A 56 -9.23 22.98 6.94
N PHE A 57 -9.34 22.63 8.22
CA PHE A 57 -10.62 22.29 8.87
C PHE A 57 -11.63 23.45 8.93
N GLY A 58 -11.20 24.69 8.71
CA GLY A 58 -12.05 25.88 8.71
C GLY A 58 -11.76 26.80 9.90
N TYR A 59 -12.02 28.10 9.74
CA TYR A 59 -11.62 29.09 10.74
C TYR A 59 -12.35 28.95 12.09
N GLN A 60 -13.54 28.35 12.10
CA GLN A 60 -14.26 28.06 13.34
C GLN A 60 -13.54 27.05 14.26
N TYR A 61 -12.56 26.29 13.75
CA TYR A 61 -11.83 25.27 14.51
C TYR A 61 -10.39 25.68 14.82
N ARG A 62 -10.08 26.99 14.75
CA ARG A 62 -8.71 27.48 14.95
C ARG A 62 -8.14 27.12 16.33
N ASN A 63 -9.00 27.11 17.36
CA ASN A 63 -8.60 26.84 18.74
C ASN A 63 -9.07 25.46 19.23
N LEU A 64 -9.47 24.58 18.31
CA LEU A 64 -10.04 23.27 18.66
C LEU A 64 -9.09 22.43 19.52
N SER A 65 -7.78 22.57 19.34
CA SER A 65 -6.79 21.90 20.19
C SER A 65 -6.87 22.36 21.65
N GLU A 66 -7.04 23.65 21.89
CA GLU A 66 -7.14 24.22 23.24
C GLU A 66 -8.46 23.79 23.91
N GLU A 67 -9.57 23.83 23.15
CA GLU A 67 -10.89 23.39 23.60
C GLU A 67 -10.91 21.91 24.02
N ILE A 68 -10.22 21.04 23.26
CA ILE A 68 -10.11 19.61 23.57
C ILE A 68 -9.21 19.39 24.79
N ASP A 69 -8.09 20.12 24.89
CA ASP A 69 -7.17 20.00 26.02
C ASP A 69 -7.86 20.35 27.35
N GLU A 70 -8.76 21.34 27.36
CA GLU A 70 -9.56 21.69 28.54
C GLU A 70 -10.52 20.58 28.99
N VAL A 71 -10.99 19.73 28.07
CA VAL A 71 -11.92 18.63 28.39
C VAL A 71 -11.17 17.37 28.84
N ILE A 72 -10.01 17.11 28.26
CA ILE A 72 -9.28 15.85 28.48
C ILE A 72 -8.32 15.94 29.66
N TYR A 73 -7.67 17.09 29.86
CA TYR A 73 -6.56 17.22 30.81
C TYR A 73 -6.89 18.05 32.06
N LYS A 74 -8.15 18.43 32.25
CA LYS A 74 -8.64 19.21 33.39
C LYS A 74 -9.75 18.47 34.13
#